data_AF-A0A7J6PR99-F1
#
_entry.id   AF-A0A7J6PR99-F1
#
_cell.length_a   1.000
_cell.length_b   1.000
_cell.length_c   1.000
_cell.angle_alpha   90.00
_cell.angle_beta   90.00
_cell.angle_gamma   90.00
#
_symmetry.space_group_name_H-M   'P 1'
#
loop_
_entity.id
_entity.type
_entity.pdbx_description
1 polymer ?
#
loop_
_entity_poly.entity_id
_entity_poly.type
_entity_poly.pdbx_seq_one_letter_code
_entity_poly.pdbx_strand_id
1 'polypeptide(L)'
;MMRSQSNGGSAPRLVTFVLLGKNCCEVIAAATVGTIITKYGPHAPFFPCLVPAALFIPLIFFNFLGERKVGREEVSETYAALRRQGYAELVMLACLMLACTTVTNGIGFQEGRVVAAAYTGFVSTLVLVVLFGITLTPVIAKFTVFSIIQASLAVSIEGGAFYFFTDTAEQFPGGPNFSPVYYTTVLGVVSNAFSIFGVLIYWHYMRRWTFRNLLILANALHITVALLQTFVFLRWNLAIGISDKVFVLGGTSMLEVTRQWMWMPTLILTSKLCPQGMESTMFALLAGCASAGYTMAKYIGAFVLHELNVRPVGAVNEGHQFDK
;
A
#
# COMPACT_ATOMS: atom_id res chain seq x y z
N MET A 1 32.66 -7.31 -18.43
CA MET A 1 32.68 -5.84 -18.54
C MET A 1 31.29 -5.29 -18.18
N MET A 2 30.93 -5.28 -16.90
CA MET A 2 29.88 -4.42 -16.32
C MET A 2 30.29 -4.15 -14.88
N ARG A 3 31.30 -3.28 -14.72
CA ARG A 3 31.41 -2.48 -13.49
C ARG A 3 30.20 -1.55 -13.52
N SER A 4 29.06 -2.00 -12.98
CA SER A 4 27.99 -1.09 -12.63
C SER A 4 28.53 -0.21 -11.51
N GLN A 5 28.99 0.96 -11.91
CA GLN A 5 29.37 2.02 -11.01
C GLN A 5 28.23 2.25 -10.04
N SER A 6 28.50 1.99 -8.76
CA SER A 6 27.79 2.59 -7.65
C SER A 6 28.03 4.10 -7.65
N ASN A 7 27.55 4.80 -8.67
CA ASN A 7 27.34 6.23 -8.58
C ASN A 7 26.10 6.41 -7.71
N GLY A 8 26.28 6.86 -6.47
CA GLY A 8 25.19 7.11 -5.51
C GLY A 8 24.09 8.07 -6.00
N GLY A 9 24.22 8.64 -7.20
CA GLY A 9 23.20 9.42 -7.91
C GLY A 9 22.28 8.64 -8.86
N SER A 10 22.54 7.36 -9.19
CA SER A 10 21.69 6.59 -10.11
C SER A 10 20.46 5.99 -9.43
N ALA A 11 20.58 5.49 -8.20
CA ALA A 11 19.51 4.82 -7.49
C ALA A 11 18.24 5.70 -7.29
N PRO A 12 18.34 6.98 -6.85
CA PRO A 12 17.15 7.82 -6.73
C PRO A 12 16.48 8.11 -8.08
N ARG A 13 17.26 8.22 -9.17
CA ARG A 13 16.73 8.47 -10.52
C ARG A 13 15.99 7.26 -11.06
N LEU A 14 16.53 6.06 -10.85
CA LEU A 14 15.89 4.82 -11.25
C LEU A 14 14.58 4.61 -10.50
N VAL A 15 14.56 4.82 -9.17
CA VAL A 15 13.34 4.74 -8.37
C VAL A 15 12.28 5.74 -8.85
N THR A 16 12.69 6.98 -9.13
CA THR A 16 11.78 8.01 -9.68
C THR A 16 11.20 7.58 -11.03
N PHE A 17 12.03 7.06 -11.94
CA PHE A 17 11.60 6.60 -13.26
C PHE A 17 10.60 5.44 -13.18
N VAL A 18 10.89 4.44 -12.35
CA VAL A 18 10.01 3.28 -12.16
C VAL A 18 8.67 3.73 -11.56
N LEU A 19 8.68 4.62 -10.57
CA LEU A 19 7.46 5.13 -9.96
C LEU A 19 6.65 6.01 -10.93
N LEU A 20 7.29 6.84 -11.75
CA LEU A 20 6.60 7.58 -12.81
C LEU A 20 5.94 6.63 -13.80
N GLY A 21 6.67 5.62 -14.30
CA GLY A 21 6.14 4.62 -15.21
C GLY A 21 4.95 3.86 -14.61
N LYS A 22 5.07 3.42 -13.36
CA LYS A 22 3.97 2.77 -12.62
C LYS A 22 2.72 3.66 -12.55
N ASN A 23 2.86 4.90 -12.10
CA ASN A 23 1.72 5.80 -11.96
C ASN A 23 1.07 6.12 -13.32
N CYS A 24 1.85 6.28 -14.39
CA CYS A 24 1.30 6.46 -15.74
C CYS A 24 0.43 5.27 -16.17
N CYS A 25 0.88 4.04 -15.91
CA CYS A 25 0.08 2.84 -16.16
C CYS A 25 -1.20 2.82 -15.28
N GLU A 26 -1.11 3.21 -14.02
CA GLU A 26 -2.25 3.29 -13.10
C GLU A 26 -3.29 4.34 -13.53
N VAL A 27 -2.88 5.46 -14.14
CA VAL A 27 -3.80 6.45 -14.74
C VAL A 27 -4.61 5.81 -15.88
N ILE A 28 -3.94 5.08 -16.79
CA ILE A 28 -4.61 4.40 -17.92
C ILE A 28 -5.55 3.31 -17.41
N ALA A 29 -5.12 2.55 -16.39
CA ALA A 29 -5.95 1.54 -15.76
C ALA A 29 -7.21 2.18 -15.12
N ALA A 30 -7.05 3.21 -14.30
CA ALA A 30 -8.17 3.91 -13.67
C ALA A 30 -9.15 4.51 -14.70
N ALA A 31 -8.62 5.06 -15.81
CA ALA A 31 -9.42 5.61 -16.90
C ALA A 31 -10.32 4.56 -17.59
N THR A 32 -9.84 3.32 -17.69
CA THR A 32 -10.51 2.26 -18.45
C THR A 32 -11.44 1.40 -17.58
N VAL A 33 -11.07 1.12 -16.33
CA VAL A 33 -11.78 0.19 -15.43
C VAL A 33 -13.26 0.55 -15.25
N GLY A 34 -13.62 1.80 -14.95
CA GLY A 34 -15.02 2.17 -14.75
C GLY A 34 -15.89 1.97 -15.98
N THR A 35 -15.34 2.23 -17.18
CA THR A 35 -16.08 1.99 -18.45
C THR A 35 -16.30 0.51 -18.72
N ILE A 36 -15.31 -0.33 -18.38
CA ILE A 36 -15.40 -1.79 -18.54
C ILE A 36 -16.43 -2.36 -17.56
N ILE A 37 -16.39 -1.94 -16.29
CA ILE A 37 -17.36 -2.37 -15.27
C ILE A 37 -18.80 -2.02 -15.70
N THR A 38 -19.00 -0.80 -16.21
CA THR A 38 -20.35 -0.33 -16.58
C THR A 38 -20.92 -1.07 -17.80
N LYS A 39 -20.09 -1.43 -18.78
CA LYS A 39 -20.54 -2.09 -20.02
C LYS A 39 -20.60 -3.62 -19.94
N TYR A 40 -19.66 -4.24 -19.23
CA TYR A 40 -19.44 -5.69 -19.26
C TYR A 40 -19.57 -6.35 -17.88
N GLY A 41 -19.88 -5.57 -16.83
CA GLY A 41 -20.05 -6.05 -15.47
C GLY A 41 -18.75 -6.09 -14.65
N PRO A 42 -18.85 -6.41 -13.34
CA PRO A 42 -17.76 -6.27 -12.38
C PRO A 42 -16.62 -7.28 -12.57
N HIS A 43 -16.85 -8.41 -13.25
CA HIS A 43 -15.82 -9.41 -13.53
C HIS A 43 -15.05 -9.15 -14.83
N ALA A 44 -15.55 -8.27 -15.70
CA ALA A 44 -14.93 -8.01 -16.99
C ALA A 44 -13.51 -7.41 -16.93
N PRO A 45 -13.14 -6.57 -15.93
CA PRO A 45 -11.78 -6.05 -15.80
C PRO A 45 -10.69 -7.13 -15.65
N PHE A 46 -11.03 -8.34 -15.21
CA PHE A 46 -10.05 -9.42 -15.07
C PHE A 46 -9.56 -9.96 -16.42
N PHE A 47 -10.37 -9.91 -17.49
CA PHE A 47 -9.98 -10.47 -18.79
C PHE A 47 -8.85 -9.68 -19.48
N PRO A 48 -8.89 -8.34 -19.56
CA PRO A 48 -7.77 -7.55 -20.09
C PRO A 48 -6.46 -7.78 -19.32
N CYS A 49 -6.52 -8.05 -18.02
CA CYS A 49 -5.34 -8.35 -17.20
C CYS A 49 -4.67 -9.69 -17.56
N LEU A 50 -5.40 -10.63 -18.17
CA LEU A 50 -4.82 -11.91 -18.62
C LEU A 50 -3.84 -11.73 -19.78
N VAL A 51 -4.04 -10.73 -20.64
CA VAL A 51 -3.17 -10.48 -21.81
C VAL A 51 -1.72 -10.16 -21.40
N PRO A 52 -1.43 -9.16 -20.57
CA PRO A 52 -0.06 -8.92 -20.10
C PRO A 52 0.46 -10.11 -19.29
N ALA A 53 -0.36 -10.75 -18.44
CA ALA A 53 0.05 -11.93 -17.69
C ALA A 53 0.51 -13.09 -18.62
N ALA A 54 -0.21 -13.31 -19.73
CA ALA A 54 0.14 -14.31 -20.73
C ALA A 54 1.39 -13.93 -21.53
N LEU A 55 1.64 -12.64 -21.77
CA LEU A 55 2.86 -12.16 -22.45
C LEU A 55 4.11 -12.24 -21.57
N PHE A 56 3.98 -12.13 -20.25
CA PHE A 56 5.11 -12.24 -19.32
C PHE A 56 5.78 -13.61 -19.39
N ILE A 57 5.00 -14.69 -19.52
CA ILE A 57 5.53 -16.07 -19.51
C ILE A 57 6.49 -16.33 -20.68
N PRO A 58 6.12 -16.06 -21.96
CA PRO A 58 7.04 -16.17 -23.09
C PRO A 58 8.27 -15.28 -22.96
N LEU A 59 8.13 -14.04 -22.49
CA LEU A 59 9.26 -13.12 -22.35
C LEU A 59 10.33 -13.65 -21.38
N ILE A 60 9.89 -14.28 -20.29
CA ILE A 60 10.78 -14.95 -19.33
C ILE A 60 11.37 -16.21 -19.97
N PHE A 61 10.54 -17.02 -20.65
CA PHE A 61 10.99 -18.26 -21.29
C PHE A 61 12.07 -18.03 -22.36
N PHE A 62 11.92 -16.98 -23.18
CA PHE A 62 12.91 -16.59 -24.19
C PHE A 62 14.11 -15.82 -23.63
N ASN A 63 14.22 -15.70 -22.30
CA ASN A 63 15.29 -14.98 -21.62
C ASN A 63 15.49 -13.57 -22.19
N PHE A 64 14.40 -12.83 -22.41
CA PHE A 64 14.46 -11.47 -22.94
C PHE A 64 15.28 -10.53 -22.04
N LEU A 65 15.33 -10.83 -20.74
CA LEU A 65 16.14 -10.11 -19.74
C LEU A 65 17.65 -10.34 -19.92
N GLY A 66 18.06 -11.30 -20.75
CA GLY A 66 19.47 -11.60 -21.00
C GLY A 66 20.19 -12.16 -19.77
N GLU A 67 19.49 -12.87 -18.89
CA GLU A 67 20.07 -13.45 -17.69
C GLU A 67 21.14 -14.47 -18.08
N ARG A 68 22.36 -14.29 -17.56
CA ARG A 68 23.43 -15.25 -17.73
C ARG A 68 23.11 -16.50 -16.91
N LYS A 69 23.16 -17.66 -17.55
CA LYS A 69 23.13 -18.94 -16.81
C LYS A 69 24.36 -19.03 -15.91
N VAL A 70 24.13 -19.02 -14.61
CA VAL A 70 25.17 -19.15 -13.58
C VAL A 70 25.63 -20.61 -13.55
N GLY A 71 26.94 -20.86 -13.52
CA GLY A 71 27.50 -22.21 -13.47
C GLY A 71 27.25 -22.89 -12.13
N ARG A 72 27.21 -24.24 -12.09
CA ARG A 72 26.94 -24.99 -10.84
C ARG A 72 27.92 -24.66 -9.70
N GLU A 73 29.19 -24.38 -10.03
CA GLU A 73 30.21 -23.98 -9.05
C GLU A 73 29.91 -22.58 -8.47
N GLU A 74 29.66 -21.60 -9.32
CA GLU A 74 29.30 -20.22 -8.94
C GLU A 74 27.98 -20.17 -8.14
N VAL A 75 27.03 -21.06 -8.45
CA VAL A 75 25.81 -21.27 -7.66
C VAL A 75 26.12 -21.83 -6.27
N SER A 76 26.96 -22.87 -6.18
CA SER A 76 27.35 -23.47 -4.91
C SER A 76 28.09 -22.49 -4.00
N GLU A 77 29.00 -21.69 -4.57
CA GLU A 77 29.70 -20.62 -3.86
C GLU A 77 28.74 -19.55 -3.34
N THR A 78 27.76 -19.15 -4.16
CA THR A 78 26.73 -18.18 -3.77
C THR A 78 25.86 -18.72 -2.63
N TYR A 79 25.40 -19.98 -2.71
CA TYR A 79 24.64 -20.60 -1.62
C TYR A 79 25.46 -20.76 -0.34
N ALA A 80 26.75 -21.10 -0.45
CA ALA A 80 27.64 -21.18 0.69
C ALA A 80 27.85 -19.79 1.34
N ALA A 81 27.99 -18.73 0.53
CA ALA A 81 28.07 -17.36 1.01
C ALA A 81 26.78 -16.91 1.70
N LEU A 82 25.62 -17.19 1.10
CA LEU A 82 24.29 -16.91 1.69
C LEU A 82 24.10 -17.64 3.03
N ARG A 83 24.49 -18.92 3.11
CA ARG A 83 24.39 -19.70 4.35
C ARG A 83 25.28 -19.10 5.46
N ARG A 84 26.44 -18.55 5.12
CA ARG A 84 27.31 -17.82 6.07
C ARG A 84 26.72 -16.48 6.52
N GLN A 85 25.87 -15.86 5.71
CA GLN A 85 25.20 -14.58 6.00
C GLN A 85 23.86 -14.75 6.75
N GLY A 86 23.53 -15.95 7.22
CA GLY A 86 22.28 -16.17 7.97
C GLY A 86 21.02 -16.26 7.10
N TYR A 87 21.15 -16.62 5.81
CA TYR A 87 20.01 -16.75 4.89
C TYR A 87 18.86 -17.63 5.43
N ALA A 88 19.19 -18.67 6.19
CA ALA A 88 18.20 -19.56 6.80
C ALA A 88 17.24 -18.81 7.76
N GLU A 89 17.75 -17.82 8.50
CA GLU A 89 16.96 -17.02 9.43
C GLU A 89 15.98 -16.12 8.67
N LEU A 90 16.41 -15.55 7.55
CA LEU A 90 15.57 -14.70 6.71
C LEU A 90 14.46 -15.48 6.01
N VAL A 91 14.76 -16.71 5.55
CA VAL A 91 13.74 -17.62 5.00
C VAL A 91 12.76 -18.04 6.10
N MET A 92 13.25 -18.37 7.30
CA MET A 92 12.40 -18.68 8.45
C MET A 92 11.46 -17.51 8.77
N LEU A 93 11.96 -16.28 8.81
CA LEU A 93 11.14 -15.08 9.00
C LEU A 93 10.09 -14.91 7.90
N ALA A 94 10.45 -15.13 6.64
CA ALA A 94 9.51 -15.04 5.52
C ALA A 94 8.39 -16.10 5.61
N CYS A 95 8.75 -17.35 5.91
CA CYS A 95 7.78 -18.43 6.12
C CYS A 95 6.86 -18.16 7.31
N LEU A 96 7.41 -17.64 8.42
CA LEU A 96 6.63 -17.30 9.59
C LEU A 96 5.69 -16.12 9.31
N MET A 97 6.18 -15.07 8.65
CA MET A 97 5.36 -13.93 8.22
C MET A 97 4.20 -14.38 7.33
N LEU A 98 4.47 -15.29 6.39
CA LEU A 98 3.43 -15.89 5.56
C LEU A 98 2.40 -16.63 6.44
N ALA A 99 2.83 -17.49 7.36
CA ALA A 99 1.94 -18.24 8.25
C ALA A 99 1.10 -17.33 9.16
N CYS A 100 1.69 -16.32 9.79
CA CYS A 100 0.99 -15.34 10.62
C CYS A 100 -0.06 -14.57 9.80
N THR A 101 0.31 -14.13 8.60
CA THR A 101 -0.58 -13.36 7.72
C THR A 101 -1.73 -14.21 7.20
N THR A 102 -1.49 -15.48 6.81
CA THR A 102 -2.54 -16.38 6.35
C THR A 102 -3.51 -16.75 7.47
N VAL A 103 -3.00 -17.01 8.68
CA VAL A 103 -3.86 -17.27 9.86
C VAL A 103 -4.73 -16.05 10.17
N THR A 104 -4.13 -14.86 10.21
CA THR A 104 -4.88 -13.62 10.50
C THR A 104 -5.97 -13.38 9.46
N ASN A 105 -5.62 -13.48 8.17
CA ASN A 105 -6.59 -13.32 7.07
C ASN A 105 -7.69 -14.41 7.10
N GLY A 106 -7.32 -15.66 7.40
CA GLY A 106 -8.28 -16.77 7.50
C GLY A 106 -9.31 -16.56 8.60
N ILE A 107 -8.91 -16.00 9.74
CA ILE A 107 -9.84 -15.61 10.82
C ILE A 107 -10.67 -14.40 10.40
N GLY A 108 -10.04 -13.40 9.76
CA GLY A 108 -10.72 -12.19 9.30
C GLY A 108 -11.79 -12.41 8.23
N PHE A 109 -11.69 -13.48 7.45
CA PHE A 109 -12.73 -13.86 6.47
C PHE A 109 -13.96 -14.53 7.10
N GLN A 110 -13.89 -14.95 8.37
CA GLN A 110 -15.04 -15.54 9.06
C GLN A 110 -15.99 -14.45 9.54
N GLU A 111 -17.25 -14.50 9.09
CA GLU A 111 -18.28 -13.56 9.51
C GLU A 111 -18.45 -13.54 11.03
N GLY A 112 -18.62 -12.34 11.59
CA GLY A 112 -18.87 -12.13 13.02
C GLY A 112 -17.63 -12.22 13.94
N ARG A 113 -16.43 -12.53 13.43
CA ARG A 113 -15.20 -12.67 14.24
C ARG A 113 -14.24 -11.48 14.16
N VAL A 114 -14.77 -10.26 13.97
CA VAL A 114 -13.97 -9.03 13.82
C VAL A 114 -13.03 -8.80 15.02
N VAL A 115 -13.53 -9.00 16.24
CA VAL A 115 -12.73 -8.86 17.48
C VAL A 115 -11.59 -9.87 17.51
N ALA A 116 -11.86 -11.14 17.19
CA ALA A 116 -10.82 -12.17 17.14
C ALA A 116 -9.77 -11.87 16.05
N ALA A 117 -10.21 -11.42 14.87
CA ALA A 117 -9.31 -11.01 13.79
C ALA A 117 -8.39 -9.86 14.23
N ALA A 118 -8.92 -8.84 14.91
CA ALA A 118 -8.14 -7.74 15.45
C ALA A 118 -7.12 -8.17 16.51
N TYR A 119 -7.51 -9.04 17.45
CA TYR A 119 -6.57 -9.59 18.44
C TYR A 119 -5.48 -10.44 17.78
N THR A 120 -5.84 -11.34 16.86
CA THR A 120 -4.85 -12.18 16.15
C THR A 120 -3.91 -11.36 15.26
N GLY A 121 -4.41 -10.29 14.63
CA GLY A 121 -3.59 -9.37 13.86
C GLY A 121 -2.63 -8.58 14.74
N PHE A 122 -3.07 -8.16 15.93
CA PHE A 122 -2.22 -7.47 16.90
C PHE A 122 -1.09 -8.38 17.38
N VAL A 123 -1.44 -9.60 17.81
CA VAL A 123 -0.46 -10.59 18.27
C VAL A 123 0.51 -10.96 17.14
N SER A 124 0.01 -11.21 15.93
CA SER A 124 0.86 -11.51 14.77
C SER A 124 1.82 -10.39 14.46
N THR A 125 1.36 -9.14 14.45
CA THR A 125 2.22 -7.97 14.22
C THR A 125 3.27 -7.82 15.31
N LEU A 126 2.90 -8.01 16.58
CA LEU A 126 3.82 -7.94 17.72
C LEU A 126 4.90 -9.03 17.63
N VAL A 127 4.51 -10.26 17.31
CA VAL A 127 5.44 -11.39 17.10
C VAL A 127 6.41 -11.07 15.97
N LEU A 128 5.92 -10.53 14.84
CA LEU A 128 6.78 -10.11 13.74
C LEU A 128 7.75 -9.01 14.16
N VAL A 129 7.29 -7.98 14.87
CA VAL A 129 8.15 -6.89 15.37
C VAL A 129 9.26 -7.43 16.28
N VAL A 130 8.94 -8.32 17.22
CA VAL A 130 9.91 -8.90 18.16
C VAL A 130 10.93 -9.77 17.42
N LEU A 131 10.47 -10.68 16.55
CA LEU A 131 11.35 -11.60 15.84
C LEU A 131 12.27 -10.87 14.86
N PHE A 132 11.75 -9.88 14.14
CA PHE A 132 12.57 -9.03 13.28
C PHE A 132 13.57 -8.20 14.10
N GLY A 133 13.19 -7.75 15.29
CA GLY A 133 14.05 -7.06 16.23
C GLY A 133 15.25 -7.90 16.70
N ILE A 134 15.06 -9.21 16.85
CA ILE A 134 16.07 -10.14 17.35
C ILE A 134 16.95 -10.66 16.19
N THR A 135 16.36 -10.99 15.06
CA THR A 135 17.05 -11.67 13.95
C THR A 135 17.79 -10.71 13.01
N LEU A 136 17.28 -9.48 12.81
CA LEU A 136 17.92 -8.52 11.90
C LEU A 136 18.97 -7.68 12.61
N THR A 137 19.94 -7.17 11.85
CA THR A 137 20.89 -6.18 12.38
C THR A 137 20.13 -4.96 12.92
N PRO A 138 20.63 -4.32 14.00
CA PRO A 138 19.87 -3.30 14.74
C PRO A 138 19.48 -2.09 13.88
N VAL A 139 20.20 -1.81 12.79
CA VAL A 139 19.86 -0.73 11.85
C VAL A 139 18.64 -1.10 11.01
N ILE A 140 18.63 -2.32 10.45
CA ILE A 140 17.53 -2.81 9.62
C ILE A 140 16.30 -3.05 10.49
N ALA A 141 16.47 -3.69 11.64
CA ALA A 141 15.41 -3.92 12.62
C ALA A 141 14.66 -2.62 12.97
N LYS A 142 15.38 -1.56 13.34
CA LYS A 142 14.77 -0.25 13.67
C LYS A 142 13.95 0.31 12.51
N PHE A 143 14.45 0.20 11.28
CA PHE A 143 13.74 0.67 10.10
C PHE A 143 12.49 -0.17 9.78
N THR A 144 12.58 -1.50 9.90
CA THR A 144 11.43 -2.38 9.72
C THR A 144 10.36 -2.14 10.77
N VAL A 145 10.76 -2.03 12.04
CA VAL A 145 9.85 -1.73 13.15
C VAL A 145 9.17 -0.38 12.95
N PHE A 146 9.92 0.65 12.55
CA PHE A 146 9.34 1.95 12.19
C PHE A 146 8.30 1.81 11.08
N SER A 147 8.62 1.06 10.01
CA SER A 147 7.71 0.86 8.88
C SER A 147 6.45 0.10 9.26
N ILE A 148 6.55 -0.94 10.10
CA ILE A 148 5.41 -1.71 10.60
C ILE A 148 4.52 -0.84 11.47
N ILE A 149 5.10 -0.07 12.40
CA ILE A 149 4.34 0.83 13.28
C ILE A 149 3.62 1.87 12.43
N GLN A 150 4.32 2.52 11.50
CA GLN A 150 3.73 3.52 10.60
C GLN A 150 2.58 2.93 9.78
N ALA A 151 2.74 1.72 9.22
CA ALA A 151 1.69 1.05 8.46
C ALA A 151 0.51 0.60 9.33
N SER A 152 0.76 0.14 10.55
CA SER A 152 -0.28 -0.32 11.50
C SER A 152 -1.12 0.82 12.05
N LEU A 153 -0.52 1.99 12.25
CA LEU A 153 -1.22 3.20 12.73
C LEU A 153 -2.01 3.92 11.62
N ALA A 154 -1.84 3.54 10.35
CA ALA A 154 -2.61 4.08 9.24
C ALA A 154 -4.02 3.46 9.19
N VAL A 155 -4.78 3.61 10.29
CA VAL A 155 -6.10 3.01 10.49
C VAL A 155 -6.98 3.29 9.28
N SER A 156 -7.48 2.22 8.65
CA SER A 156 -8.30 2.31 7.45
C SER A 156 -9.74 1.92 7.76
N ILE A 157 -10.66 2.85 7.55
CA ILE A 157 -12.12 2.66 7.61
C ILE A 157 -12.74 2.50 6.22
N GLU A 158 -11.90 2.21 5.21
CA GLU A 158 -12.26 2.20 3.79
C GLU A 158 -13.46 1.28 3.48
N GLY A 159 -13.58 0.14 4.18
CA GLY A 159 -14.72 -0.77 4.03
C GLY A 159 -16.07 -0.14 4.37
N GLY A 160 -16.16 0.65 5.45
CA GLY A 160 -17.39 1.35 5.81
C GLY A 160 -17.58 2.66 5.03
N ALA A 161 -16.47 3.35 4.74
CA ALA A 161 -16.47 4.56 3.94
C ALA A 161 -16.95 4.31 2.50
N PHE A 162 -16.69 3.12 1.94
CA PHE A 162 -17.18 2.73 0.62
C PHE A 162 -18.70 2.84 0.54
N TYR A 163 -19.44 2.25 1.48
CA TYR A 163 -20.90 2.34 1.54
C TYR A 163 -21.36 3.79 1.74
N PHE A 164 -20.74 4.52 2.67
CA PHE A 164 -21.04 5.94 2.88
C PHE A 164 -20.94 6.78 1.59
N PHE A 165 -19.95 6.52 0.74
CA PHE A 165 -19.77 7.27 -0.50
C PHE A 165 -20.62 6.76 -1.67
N THR A 166 -20.95 5.46 -1.71
CA THR A 166 -21.53 4.81 -2.90
C THR A 166 -22.97 4.35 -2.76
N ASP A 167 -23.53 4.35 -1.54
CA ASP A 167 -24.95 4.05 -1.32
C ASP A 167 -25.84 4.97 -2.18
N THR A 168 -26.96 4.43 -2.63
CA THR A 168 -27.91 5.14 -3.47
C THR A 168 -28.77 6.11 -2.66
N ALA A 169 -29.44 7.04 -3.33
CA ALA A 169 -30.37 7.97 -2.68
C ALA A 169 -31.54 7.27 -1.93
N GLU A 170 -31.85 6.02 -2.26
CA GLU A 170 -32.83 5.21 -1.52
C GLU A 170 -32.25 4.58 -0.24
N GLN A 171 -30.94 4.28 -0.23
CA GLN A 171 -30.22 3.71 0.91
C GLN A 171 -29.77 4.81 1.89
N PHE A 172 -29.30 5.95 1.37
CA PHE A 172 -28.90 7.12 2.14
C PHE A 172 -29.32 8.44 1.42
N PRO A 173 -30.54 8.95 1.69
CA PRO A 173 -31.10 10.11 0.99
C PRO A 173 -30.30 11.41 1.13
N GLY A 174 -29.58 11.58 2.24
CA GLY A 174 -28.69 12.71 2.45
C GLY A 174 -27.29 12.51 1.88
N GLY A 175 -26.94 11.32 1.42
CA GLY A 175 -25.57 10.87 1.14
C GLY A 175 -24.84 11.55 -0.03
N PRO A 176 -23.51 11.39 -0.10
CA PRO A 176 -22.72 11.81 -1.26
C PRO A 176 -23.15 11.13 -2.57
N ASN A 177 -23.68 9.91 -2.48
CA ASN A 177 -24.30 9.13 -3.56
C ASN A 177 -23.46 9.14 -4.85
N PHE A 178 -22.18 8.79 -4.74
CA PHE A 178 -21.25 8.81 -5.85
C PHE A 178 -21.56 7.69 -6.84
N SER A 179 -21.61 8.03 -8.12
CA SER A 179 -21.69 7.03 -9.19
C SER A 179 -20.45 6.11 -9.12
N PRO A 180 -20.59 4.80 -9.38
CA PRO A 180 -19.46 3.88 -9.47
C PRO A 180 -18.35 4.36 -10.42
N VAL A 181 -18.71 5.02 -11.52
CA VAL A 181 -17.74 5.60 -12.48
C VAL A 181 -16.98 6.78 -11.86
N TYR A 182 -17.66 7.63 -11.08
CA TYR A 182 -17.00 8.74 -10.39
C TYR A 182 -16.02 8.21 -9.34
N TYR A 183 -16.48 7.26 -8.52
CA TYR A 183 -15.68 6.69 -7.43
C TYR A 183 -14.46 5.89 -7.93
N THR A 184 -14.61 5.11 -9.00
CA THR A 184 -13.51 4.24 -9.49
C THR A 184 -12.61 4.94 -10.50
N THR A 185 -13.18 5.67 -11.46
CA THR A 185 -12.43 6.25 -12.57
C THR A 185 -11.98 7.67 -12.28
N VAL A 186 -12.88 8.57 -11.88
CA VAL A 186 -12.52 9.98 -11.69
C VAL A 186 -11.59 10.14 -10.49
N LEU A 187 -11.94 9.56 -9.33
CA LEU A 187 -11.06 9.59 -8.16
C LEU A 187 -9.70 8.95 -8.48
N GLY A 188 -9.70 7.79 -9.13
CA GLY A 188 -8.46 7.07 -9.46
C GLY A 188 -7.55 7.85 -10.41
N VAL A 189 -8.08 8.37 -11.52
CA VAL A 189 -7.30 9.14 -12.51
C VAL A 189 -6.70 10.39 -11.88
N VAL A 190 -7.50 11.17 -11.15
CA VAL A 190 -7.00 12.40 -10.52
C VAL A 190 -6.00 12.09 -9.42
N SER A 191 -6.28 11.11 -8.55
CA SER A 191 -5.34 10.72 -7.48
C SER A 191 -3.99 10.24 -8.05
N ASN A 192 -4.02 9.46 -9.14
CA ASN A 192 -2.79 9.00 -9.81
C ASN A 192 -2.05 10.14 -10.53
N ALA A 193 -2.76 11.11 -11.12
CA ALA A 193 -2.15 12.30 -11.69
C ALA A 193 -1.47 13.18 -10.62
N PHE A 194 -2.10 13.33 -9.46
CA PHE A 194 -1.51 14.00 -8.30
C PHE A 194 -0.33 13.22 -7.74
N SER A 195 -0.38 11.89 -7.72
CA SER A 195 0.75 11.03 -7.36
C SER A 195 1.97 11.30 -8.26
N ILE A 196 1.78 11.41 -9.59
CA ILE A 196 2.84 11.83 -10.52
C ILE A 196 3.40 13.21 -10.15
N PHE A 197 2.52 14.17 -9.87
CA PHE A 197 2.94 15.51 -9.44
C PHE A 197 3.75 15.47 -8.13
N GLY A 198 3.34 14.65 -7.17
CA GLY A 198 4.08 14.40 -5.94
C GLY A 198 5.48 13.84 -6.20
N VAL A 199 5.61 12.92 -7.17
CA VAL A 199 6.90 12.37 -7.59
C VAL A 199 7.80 13.45 -8.19
N LEU A 200 7.25 14.34 -9.02
CA LEU A 200 8.00 15.43 -9.63
C LEU A 200 8.48 16.46 -8.59
N ILE A 201 7.63 16.80 -7.61
CA ILE A 201 8.02 17.66 -6.47
C ILE A 201 9.18 17.01 -5.71
N TYR A 202 9.07 15.72 -5.40
CA TYR A 202 10.09 15.01 -4.68
C TYR A 202 11.45 15.07 -5.41
N TRP A 203 11.42 14.82 -6.72
CA TRP A 203 12.61 14.82 -7.56
C TRP A 203 13.29 16.19 -7.63
N HIS A 204 12.50 17.27 -7.76
CA HIS A 204 13.03 18.62 -7.93
C HIS A 204 13.51 19.23 -6.59
N TYR A 205 12.72 19.10 -5.53
CA TYR A 205 12.95 19.81 -4.27
C TYR A 205 13.44 18.91 -3.12
N MET A 206 12.83 17.73 -2.93
CA MET A 206 12.99 16.96 -1.70
C MET A 206 14.18 15.99 -1.71
N ARG A 207 14.74 15.63 -2.88
CA ARG A 207 15.86 14.64 -2.92
C ARG A 207 17.11 15.06 -2.14
N ARG A 208 17.29 16.36 -1.89
CA ARG A 208 18.45 16.92 -1.17
C ARG A 208 18.22 17.00 0.33
N TRP A 209 17.00 16.72 0.79
CA TRP A 209 16.64 16.85 2.19
C TRP A 209 17.11 15.64 2.98
N THR A 210 17.23 15.80 4.30
CA THR A 210 17.54 14.68 5.18
C THR A 210 16.33 13.75 5.29
N PHE A 211 16.58 12.45 5.38
CA PHE A 211 15.54 11.42 5.53
C PHE A 211 14.58 11.72 6.68
N ARG A 212 15.11 12.18 7.82
CA ARG A 212 14.34 12.55 9.00
C ARG A 212 13.38 13.72 8.74
N ASN A 213 13.86 14.80 8.14
CA ASN A 213 13.02 15.98 7.89
C ASN A 213 11.91 15.68 6.89
N LEU A 214 12.23 14.87 5.88
CA LEU A 214 11.27 14.43 4.88
C LEU A 214 10.16 13.58 5.49
N LEU A 215 10.51 12.58 6.32
CA LEU A 215 9.50 11.75 6.96
C LEU A 215 8.64 12.53 7.95
N ILE A 216 9.24 13.46 8.72
CA ILE A 216 8.47 14.31 9.64
C ILE A 216 7.47 15.17 8.86
N LEU A 217 7.92 15.84 7.79
CA LEU A 217 7.04 16.67 6.97
C LEU A 217 5.94 15.83 6.31
N ALA A 218 6.31 14.71 5.68
CA ALA A 218 5.36 13.87 4.96
C ALA A 218 4.31 13.27 5.89
N ASN A 219 4.70 12.77 7.08
CA ASN A 219 3.75 12.27 8.08
C ASN A 219 2.89 13.40 8.66
N ALA A 220 3.47 14.56 8.98
CA ALA A 220 2.70 15.69 9.52
C ALA A 220 1.63 16.17 8.52
N LEU A 221 1.99 16.28 7.24
CA LEU A 221 1.05 16.61 6.18
C LEU A 221 0.02 15.50 5.98
N HIS A 222 0.43 14.23 6.00
CA HIS A 222 -0.49 13.10 5.86
C HIS A 222 -1.55 13.09 6.97
N ILE A 223 -1.14 13.26 8.23
CA ILE A 223 -2.04 13.32 9.38
C ILE A 223 -2.98 14.52 9.25
N THR A 224 -2.45 15.69 8.87
CA THR A 224 -3.27 16.90 8.69
C THR A 224 -4.34 16.69 7.62
N VAL A 225 -3.97 16.15 6.46
CA VAL A 225 -4.92 15.87 5.38
C VAL A 225 -5.91 14.78 5.78
N ALA A 226 -5.47 13.73 6.47
CA ALA A 226 -6.34 12.66 6.93
C ALA A 226 -7.40 13.16 7.91
N LEU A 227 -7.01 14.03 8.86
CA LEU A 227 -7.93 14.66 9.80
C LEU A 227 -8.92 15.59 9.09
N LEU A 228 -8.46 16.37 8.12
CA LEU A 228 -9.35 17.21 7.31
C LEU A 228 -10.33 16.34 6.52
N GLN A 229 -9.89 15.20 5.99
CA GLN A 229 -10.77 14.30 5.25
C GLN A 229 -11.86 13.68 6.15
N THR A 230 -11.60 13.52 7.46
CA THR A 230 -12.63 13.07 8.41
C THR A 230 -13.83 14.03 8.49
N PHE A 231 -13.66 15.32 8.17
CA PHE A 231 -14.76 16.30 8.15
C PHE A 231 -15.87 15.97 7.16
N VAL A 232 -15.58 15.15 6.14
CA VAL A 232 -16.61 14.73 5.19
C VAL A 232 -17.65 13.81 5.83
N PHE A 233 -17.25 12.99 6.80
CA PHE A 233 -18.18 12.11 7.54
C PHE A 233 -19.09 12.92 8.47
N LEU A 234 -18.56 14.00 9.07
CA LEU A 234 -19.32 14.96 9.88
C LEU A 234 -20.15 15.96 9.04
N ARG A 235 -20.02 15.92 7.71
CA ARG A 235 -20.65 16.81 6.73
C ARG A 235 -20.37 18.30 6.94
N TRP A 236 -19.31 18.65 7.67
CA TRP A 236 -18.87 20.03 7.90
C TRP A 236 -18.44 20.72 6.61
N ASN A 237 -18.02 19.95 5.61
CA ASN A 237 -17.71 20.46 4.28
C ASN A 237 -18.90 21.17 3.62
N LEU A 238 -20.14 20.70 3.86
CA LEU A 238 -21.35 21.35 3.35
C LEU A 238 -21.64 22.66 4.08
N ALA A 239 -21.32 22.77 5.37
CA ALA A 239 -21.43 24.02 6.13
C ALA A 239 -20.46 25.10 5.61
N ILE A 240 -19.31 24.68 5.07
CA ILE A 240 -18.33 25.55 4.40
C ILE A 240 -18.72 25.84 2.94
N GLY A 241 -19.77 25.17 2.41
CA GLY A 241 -20.25 25.34 1.04
C GLY A 241 -19.48 24.53 -0.02
N ILE A 242 -18.67 23.54 0.38
CA ILE A 242 -17.90 22.70 -0.53
C ILE A 242 -18.64 21.39 -0.80
N SER A 243 -18.85 21.06 -2.08
CA SER A 243 -19.47 19.79 -2.50
C SER A 243 -18.65 18.57 -2.05
N ASP A 244 -19.34 17.52 -1.57
CA ASP A 244 -18.76 16.23 -1.17
C ASP A 244 -17.79 15.68 -2.23
N LYS A 245 -18.16 15.78 -3.51
CA LYS A 245 -17.36 15.30 -4.64
C LYS A 245 -15.98 15.96 -4.70
N VAL A 246 -15.95 17.30 -4.67
CA VAL A 246 -14.71 18.08 -4.78
C VAL A 246 -13.85 17.89 -3.54
N PHE A 247 -14.47 17.85 -2.36
CA PHE A 247 -13.76 17.67 -1.10
C PHE A 247 -13.07 16.30 -1.02
N VAL A 248 -13.81 15.22 -1.33
CA VAL A 248 -13.25 13.86 -1.35
C VAL A 248 -12.15 13.74 -2.40
N LEU A 249 -12.40 14.23 -3.63
CA LEU A 249 -11.42 14.20 -4.71
C LEU A 249 -10.10 14.88 -4.32
N GLY A 250 -10.18 16.06 -3.71
CA GLY A 250 -9.01 16.80 -3.24
C GLY A 250 -8.29 16.07 -2.10
N GLY A 251 -9.04 15.61 -1.09
CA GLY A 251 -8.51 14.89 0.05
C GLY A 251 -7.77 13.61 -0.34
N THR A 252 -8.41 12.74 -1.13
CA THR A 252 -7.80 11.48 -1.59
C THR A 252 -6.55 11.73 -2.42
N SER A 253 -6.60 12.73 -3.31
CA SER A 253 -5.44 13.11 -4.14
C SER A 253 -4.26 13.59 -3.30
N MET A 254 -4.52 14.41 -2.28
CA MET A 254 -3.48 14.89 -1.36
C MET A 254 -2.92 13.77 -0.47
N LEU A 255 -3.77 12.84 -0.02
CA LEU A 255 -3.32 11.66 0.71
C LEU A 255 -2.37 10.81 -0.13
N GLU A 256 -2.64 10.64 -1.44
CA GLU A 256 -1.69 9.90 -2.29
C GLU A 256 -0.35 10.59 -2.47
N VAL A 257 -0.34 11.91 -2.64
CA VAL A 257 0.92 12.68 -2.73
C VAL A 257 1.77 12.46 -1.48
N THR A 258 1.17 12.61 -0.30
CA THR A 258 1.88 12.43 0.97
C THR A 258 2.33 10.98 1.17
N ARG A 259 1.52 9.99 0.75
CA ARG A 259 1.91 8.57 0.77
C ARG A 259 3.11 8.28 -0.12
N GLN A 260 3.15 8.85 -1.32
CA GLN A 260 4.32 8.72 -2.20
C GLN A 260 5.59 9.31 -1.58
N TRP A 261 5.48 10.48 -0.93
CA TRP A 261 6.62 11.10 -0.24
C TRP A 261 7.14 10.29 0.94
N MET A 262 6.28 9.51 1.61
CA MET A 262 6.71 8.55 2.64
C MET A 262 7.34 7.29 2.03
N TRP A 263 6.84 6.83 0.88
CA TRP A 263 7.28 5.59 0.24
C TRP A 263 8.66 5.69 -0.42
N MET A 264 8.93 6.77 -1.16
CA MET A 264 10.20 6.95 -1.86
C MET A 264 11.46 6.89 -0.99
N PRO A 265 11.58 7.66 0.09
CA PRO A 265 12.77 7.63 0.92
C PRO A 265 12.92 6.27 1.60
N THR A 266 11.82 5.62 1.94
CA THR A 266 11.76 4.27 2.52
C THR A 266 12.34 3.24 1.54
N LEU A 267 11.97 3.31 0.25
CA LEU A 267 12.57 2.47 -0.80
C LEU A 267 14.07 2.71 -0.97
N ILE A 268 14.50 3.97 -1.00
CA ILE A 268 15.93 4.32 -1.17
C ILE A 268 16.76 3.90 0.04
N LEU A 269 16.21 4.05 1.25
CA LEU A 269 16.88 3.61 2.47
C LEU A 269 16.97 2.08 2.51
N THR A 270 15.90 1.40 2.12
CA THR A 270 15.88 -0.07 2.01
C THR A 270 16.98 -0.56 1.07
N SER A 271 17.10 0.01 -0.13
CA SER A 271 18.14 -0.42 -1.09
C SER A 271 19.56 -0.26 -0.55
N LYS A 272 19.79 0.71 0.34
CA LYS A 272 21.10 0.97 0.96
C LYS A 272 21.39 0.09 2.17
N LEU A 273 20.33 -0.38 2.85
CA LEU A 273 20.44 -1.21 4.04
C LEU A 273 20.52 -2.71 3.71
N CYS A 274 20.09 -3.11 2.52
CA CYS A 274 20.16 -4.49 2.08
C CYS A 274 21.61 -5.00 1.97
N PRO A 275 21.94 -6.18 2.51
CA PRO A 275 23.24 -6.80 2.31
C PRO A 275 23.41 -7.20 0.84
N GLN A 276 24.66 -7.11 0.36
CA GLN A 276 25.00 -7.51 -1.01
C GLN A 276 24.66 -8.98 -1.25
N GLY A 277 23.99 -9.26 -2.37
CA GLY A 277 23.54 -10.61 -2.73
C GLY A 277 22.19 -11.03 -2.11
N MET A 278 21.62 -10.21 -1.23
CA MET A 278 20.36 -10.50 -0.52
C MET A 278 19.27 -9.45 -0.71
N GLU A 279 19.50 -8.49 -1.61
CA GLU A 279 18.64 -7.31 -1.80
C GLU A 279 17.19 -7.70 -2.09
N SER A 280 16.96 -8.62 -3.02
CA SER A 280 15.60 -9.06 -3.39
C SER A 280 14.86 -9.69 -2.21
N THR A 281 15.50 -10.58 -1.46
CA THR A 281 14.91 -11.24 -0.28
C THR A 281 14.58 -10.23 0.81
N MET A 282 15.48 -9.29 1.08
CA MET A 282 15.25 -8.24 2.08
C MET A 282 14.14 -7.27 1.68
N PHE A 283 14.09 -6.87 0.41
CA PHE A 283 13.00 -6.06 -0.13
C PHE A 283 11.66 -6.78 -0.01
N ALA A 284 11.59 -8.06 -0.36
CA ALA A 284 10.38 -8.87 -0.23
C ALA A 284 9.93 -8.98 1.23
N LEU A 285 10.88 -9.19 2.15
CA LEU A 285 10.61 -9.31 3.58
C LEU A 285 10.06 -7.99 4.16
N LEU A 286 10.67 -6.85 3.80
CA LEU A 286 10.22 -5.52 4.20
C LEU A 286 8.85 -5.16 3.61
N ALA A 287 8.62 -5.47 2.33
CA ALA A 287 7.32 -5.27 1.70
C ALA A 287 6.22 -6.12 2.36
N GLY A 288 6.54 -7.36 2.73
CA GLY A 288 5.64 -8.23 3.49
C GLY A 288 5.30 -7.66 4.87
N CYS A 289 6.29 -7.12 5.58
CA CYS A 289 6.08 -6.45 6.86
C CYS A 289 5.16 -5.23 6.74
N ALA A 290 5.37 -4.39 5.73
CA ALA A 290 4.50 -3.25 5.47
C ALA A 290 3.06 -3.73 5.18
N SER A 291 2.91 -4.81 4.41
CA SER A 291 1.60 -5.40 4.09
C SER A 291 0.90 -5.97 5.32
N ALA A 292 1.64 -6.62 6.23
CA ALA A 292 1.14 -7.07 7.52
C ALA A 292 0.67 -5.89 8.38
N GLY A 293 1.44 -4.79 8.42
CA GLY A 293 1.03 -3.56 9.10
C GLY A 293 -0.24 -2.94 8.53
N TYR A 294 -0.38 -2.83 7.21
CA TYR A 294 -1.63 -2.34 6.59
C TYR A 294 -2.82 -3.26 6.85
N THR A 295 -2.59 -4.57 6.89
CA THR A 295 -3.61 -5.55 7.26
C THR A 295 -4.06 -5.33 8.69
N MET A 296 -3.12 -5.10 9.61
CA MET A 296 -3.43 -4.75 10.98
C MET A 296 -4.24 -3.45 11.08
N ALA A 297 -3.87 -2.42 10.32
CA ALA A 297 -4.59 -1.15 10.29
C ALA A 297 -6.04 -1.29 9.82
N LYS A 298 -6.33 -2.21 8.88
CA LYS A 298 -7.69 -2.55 8.47
C LYS A 298 -8.47 -3.24 9.59
N TYR A 299 -7.85 -4.16 10.33
CA TYR A 299 -8.51 -4.81 11.47
C TYR A 299 -8.75 -3.87 12.64
N ILE A 300 -7.84 -2.94 12.91
CA ILE A 300 -8.06 -1.85 13.87
C ILE A 300 -9.26 -1.02 13.43
N GLY A 301 -9.32 -0.62 12.15
CA GLY A 301 -10.45 0.15 11.62
C GLY A 301 -11.78 -0.61 11.73
N ALA A 302 -11.79 -1.89 11.38
CA ALA A 302 -12.96 -2.75 11.54
C ALA A 302 -13.37 -2.94 13.01
N PHE A 303 -12.41 -3.06 13.92
CA PHE A 303 -12.67 -3.14 15.37
C PHE A 303 -13.28 -1.85 15.91
N VAL A 304 -12.74 -0.68 15.52
CA VAL A 304 -13.31 0.63 15.91
C VAL A 304 -14.76 0.76 15.41
N LEU A 305 -15.02 0.41 14.15
CA LEU A 305 -16.38 0.41 13.60
C LEU A 305 -17.31 -0.56 14.34
N HIS A 306 -16.80 -1.74 14.72
CA HIS A 306 -17.53 -2.72 15.51
C HIS A 306 -17.93 -2.16 16.88
N GLU A 307 -17.02 -1.53 17.62
CA GLU A 307 -17.29 -0.93 18.93
C GLU A 307 -18.26 0.26 18.85
N LEU A 308 -18.17 1.05 17.78
CA LEU A 308 -19.12 2.14 17.51
C LEU A 308 -20.49 1.65 17.02
N ASN A 309 -20.67 0.33 16.83
CA ASN A 309 -21.87 -0.28 16.26
C ASN A 309 -22.24 0.31 14.89
N VAL A 310 -21.23 0.59 14.07
CA VAL A 310 -21.36 1.06 12.68
C VAL A 310 -20.96 -0.09 11.76
N ARG A 311 -21.95 -0.73 11.13
CA ARG A 311 -21.77 -1.89 10.25
C ARG A 311 -22.59 -1.72 8.98
N PRO A 312 -22.20 -0.80 8.08
CA PRO A 312 -22.93 -0.57 6.86
C PRO A 312 -22.85 -1.84 6.00
N VAL A 313 -24.01 -2.33 5.60
CA VAL A 313 -24.18 -3.53 4.76
C VAL A 313 -24.70 -3.15 3.37
N GLY A 314 -25.07 -1.89 3.18
CA GLY A 314 -25.68 -1.36 1.96
C GLY A 314 -27.18 -1.70 1.88
N ALA A 315 -27.86 -1.93 3.00
CA ALA A 315 -29.30 -2.14 3.01
C ALA A 315 -30.07 -0.81 2.94
N VAL A 316 -31.35 -0.88 2.52
CA VAL A 316 -32.24 0.28 2.42
C VAL A 316 -32.50 0.85 3.83
N ASN A 317 -32.42 2.18 4.00
CA ASN A 317 -32.57 2.91 5.28
C ASN A 317 -31.47 2.68 6.34
N GLU A 318 -30.23 2.38 5.93
CA GLU A 318 -29.07 2.31 6.84
C GLU A 318 -28.50 3.67 7.25
N GLY A 319 -29.09 4.78 6.78
CA GLY A 319 -28.65 6.15 7.09
C GLY A 319 -28.35 6.43 8.56
N HIS A 320 -29.14 5.85 9.48
CA HIS A 320 -28.97 5.98 10.93
C HIS A 320 -27.63 5.43 11.47
N GLN A 321 -26.95 4.55 10.73
CA GLN A 321 -25.63 4.05 11.10
C GLN A 321 -24.52 5.07 10.85
N PHE A 322 -24.76 6.05 9.98
CA PHE A 322 -23.80 7.10 9.62
C PHE A 322 -23.97 8.39 10.45
N ASP A 323 -25.03 8.49 11.25
CA ASP A 323 -25.32 9.66 12.11
C ASP A 323 -24.74 9.55 13.53
N LYS A 324 -24.06 8.45 13.87
CA LYS A 324 -23.42 8.20 15.18
C LYS A 324 -21.98 8.66 15.23
#